data_AF-A0A521TRI0-F1
#
_entry.id   AF-A0A521TRI0-F1
#
_cell.length_a   1.000
_cell.length_b   1.000
_cell.length_c   1.000
_cell.angle_alpha   90.00
_cell.angle_beta   90.00
_cell.angle_gamma   90.00
#
_symmetry.space_group_name_H-M   'P 1'
#
loop_
_entity.id
_entity.type
_entity.pdbx_description
1 polymer ?
#
loop_
_entity_poly.entity_id
_entity_poly.type
_entity_poly.pdbx_seq_one_letter_code
_entity_poly.pdbx_strand_id
1 'polypeptide(L)'
;MTVRAKKTPAPASKRERASTPKPESLLAEEIRRPSTDVDAYIAWARRLVTAARQHRATLLATPMTPEDDLTASELTDFERTVIRLADIQDEQERRQEATANLTPTQRKNYAAARAAQKTAIEAIRHAYRDDKAVRAWCTQLLLGVGVADLHDDVRKLSAFWSERAATLARFTAGKTALDQMVTLAEHLPELASPDAEADKRHTRLRNAAWTLVDRTAGRICTAGRFALRGDRDERKRFRRVEEKRSKRAKKE
;
A
#
# COMPACT_ATOMS: atom_id res chain seq x y z
N MET A 1 50.29 -43.43 31.29
CA MET A 1 49.83 -43.33 29.88
C MET A 1 48.40 -42.84 29.89
N THR A 2 48.16 -41.56 29.58
CA THR A 2 46.82 -40.94 29.60
C THR A 2 46.58 -40.29 28.25
N VAL A 3 45.66 -40.88 27.48
CA VAL A 3 45.30 -40.46 26.12
C VAL A 3 44.36 -39.25 26.21
N ARG A 4 44.81 -38.10 25.70
CA ARG A 4 44.02 -36.86 25.60
C ARG A 4 43.05 -36.99 24.43
N ALA A 5 41.74 -37.04 24.72
CA ALA A 5 40.70 -37.01 23.70
C ALA A 5 40.69 -35.66 22.96
N LYS A 6 40.86 -35.70 21.63
CA LYS A 6 40.71 -34.54 20.74
C LYS A 6 39.23 -34.16 20.65
N LYS A 7 38.90 -32.95 21.11
CA LYS A 7 37.57 -32.35 21.00
C LYS A 7 37.41 -31.80 19.58
N THR A 8 36.58 -32.44 18.78
CA THR A 8 36.24 -31.98 17.43
C THR A 8 35.34 -30.73 17.53
N PRO A 9 35.62 -29.64 16.78
CA PRO A 9 34.74 -28.48 16.78
C PRO A 9 33.44 -28.79 16.01
N ALA A 10 32.30 -28.36 16.57
CA ALA A 10 30.99 -28.49 15.97
C ALA A 10 30.90 -27.72 14.64
N PRO A 11 30.16 -28.25 13.64
CA PRO A 11 29.98 -27.56 12.37
C PRO A 11 29.21 -26.25 12.57
N ALA A 12 29.77 -25.16 12.03
CA ALA A 12 29.13 -23.86 12.01
C ALA A 12 27.77 -23.95 11.30
N SER A 13 26.70 -23.69 12.06
CA SER A 13 25.34 -23.51 11.55
C SER A 13 25.35 -22.46 10.44
N LYS A 14 25.15 -22.90 9.19
CA LYS A 14 24.80 -22.04 8.06
C LYS A 14 23.47 -21.36 8.40
N ARG A 15 23.52 -20.15 8.96
CA ARG A 15 22.38 -19.21 8.92
C ARG A 15 22.10 -18.97 7.44
N GLU A 16 21.00 -19.53 6.93
CA GLU A 16 20.42 -19.10 5.66
C GLU A 16 20.23 -17.59 5.75
N ARG A 17 21.01 -16.85 4.96
CA ARG A 17 20.91 -15.40 4.89
C ARG A 17 19.55 -15.09 4.26
N ALA A 18 18.67 -14.50 5.04
CA ALA A 18 17.33 -14.12 4.60
C ALA A 18 17.45 -13.20 3.38
N SER A 19 17.09 -13.71 2.20
CA SER A 19 16.87 -12.89 1.03
C SER A 19 15.70 -11.93 1.31
N THR A 20 15.79 -10.70 0.83
CA THR A 20 14.70 -9.73 0.92
C THR A 20 13.41 -10.38 0.36
N PRO A 21 12.30 -10.44 1.13
CA PRO A 21 11.10 -11.11 0.67
C PRO A 21 10.57 -10.43 -0.58
N LYS A 22 10.04 -11.24 -1.51
CA LYS A 22 9.37 -10.72 -2.71
C LYS A 22 8.05 -10.06 -2.29
N PRO A 23 7.53 -9.06 -3.04
CA PRO A 23 6.23 -8.46 -2.74
C PRO A 23 5.10 -9.48 -2.58
N GLU A 24 5.12 -10.55 -3.37
CA GLU A 24 4.11 -11.62 -3.36
C GLU A 24 4.17 -12.50 -2.12
N SER A 25 5.31 -12.53 -1.40
CA SER A 25 5.50 -13.38 -0.22
C SER A 25 5.12 -12.70 1.09
N LEU A 26 4.72 -11.42 1.07
CA LEU A 26 4.27 -10.73 2.28
C LEU A 26 2.89 -11.20 2.73
N LEU A 27 2.76 -11.49 4.02
CA LEU A 27 1.47 -11.79 4.64
C LEU A 27 0.57 -10.55 4.62
N ALA A 28 -0.75 -10.74 4.57
CA ALA A 28 -1.70 -9.63 4.50
C ALA A 28 -1.54 -8.63 5.66
N GLU A 29 -1.19 -9.14 6.84
CA GLU A 29 -0.98 -8.37 8.08
C GLU A 29 0.27 -7.47 8.03
N GLU A 30 1.26 -7.83 7.19
CA GLU A 30 2.49 -7.05 7.04
C GLU A 30 2.36 -5.91 6.03
N ILE A 31 1.37 -6.00 5.14
CA ILE A 31 1.16 -5.05 4.04
C ILE A 31 0.54 -3.77 4.60
N ARG A 32 1.29 -2.68 4.52
CA ARG A 32 0.83 -1.35 4.93
C ARG A 32 0.30 -0.58 3.73
N ARG A 33 -0.71 0.26 3.98
CA ARG A 33 -1.17 1.25 3.01
C ARG A 33 -0.16 2.40 2.92
N PRO A 34 0.13 2.91 1.71
CA PRO A 34 0.94 4.13 1.58
C PRO A 34 0.33 5.27 2.40
N SER A 35 1.14 5.88 3.28
CA SER A 35 0.72 7.03 4.08
C SER A 35 0.96 8.37 3.38
N THR A 36 1.66 8.34 2.24
CA THR A 36 1.98 9.48 1.40
C THR A 36 1.51 9.25 -0.03
N ASP A 37 1.46 10.34 -0.79
CA ASP A 37 1.34 10.28 -2.24
C ASP A 37 2.40 9.33 -2.84
N VAL A 38 1.94 8.35 -3.62
CA VAL A 38 2.74 7.23 -4.11
C VAL A 38 3.74 7.71 -5.17
N ASP A 39 3.36 8.66 -6.02
CA ASP A 39 4.21 9.14 -7.11
C ASP A 39 5.35 10.00 -6.58
N ALA A 40 5.03 10.91 -5.66
CA ALA A 40 6.02 11.68 -4.92
C ALA A 40 7.00 10.76 -4.17
N TYR A 41 6.49 9.66 -3.61
CA TYR A 41 7.29 8.66 -2.92
C TYR A 41 8.21 7.88 -3.86
N ILE A 42 7.70 7.40 -5.01
CA ILE A 42 8.49 6.72 -6.05
C ILE A 42 9.59 7.64 -6.57
N ALA A 43 9.28 8.91 -6.86
CA ALA A 43 10.26 9.88 -7.32
C ALA A 43 11.37 10.12 -6.29
N TRP A 44 11.03 10.16 -4.99
CA TRP A 44 12.02 10.20 -3.93
C TRP A 44 12.84 8.91 -3.83
N ALA A 45 12.20 7.74 -3.88
CA ALA A 45 12.88 6.45 -3.79
C ALA A 45 13.88 6.26 -4.94
N ARG A 46 13.54 6.71 -6.16
CA ARG A 46 14.47 6.75 -7.32
C ARG A 46 15.69 7.63 -7.04
N ARG A 47 15.51 8.80 -6.42
CA ARG A 47 16.65 9.65 -5.99
C ARG A 47 17.50 8.96 -4.92
N LEU A 48 16.86 8.26 -3.99
CA LEU A 48 17.55 7.49 -2.95
C LEU A 48 18.37 6.33 -3.55
N VAL A 49 17.87 5.66 -4.59
CA VAL A 49 18.64 4.66 -5.37
C VAL A 49 19.91 5.29 -5.94
N THR A 50 19.80 6.45 -6.58
CA THR A 50 20.98 7.16 -7.14
C THR A 50 22.00 7.50 -6.04
N ALA A 51 21.55 8.04 -4.91
CA ALA A 51 22.43 8.34 -3.78
C ALA A 51 23.07 7.07 -3.19
N ALA A 52 22.31 5.99 -3.06
CA ALA A 52 22.80 4.72 -2.55
C ALA A 52 23.84 4.07 -3.47
N ARG A 53 23.71 4.23 -4.79
CA ARG A 53 24.72 3.78 -5.76
C ARG A 53 26.01 4.58 -5.63
N GLN A 54 25.91 5.91 -5.53
CA GLN A 54 27.08 6.80 -5.38
C GLN A 54 27.85 6.50 -4.10
N HIS A 55 27.14 6.21 -3.00
CA HIS A 55 27.73 5.99 -1.68
C HIS A 55 27.75 4.52 -1.26
N ARG A 56 27.71 3.58 -2.22
CA ARG A 56 27.55 2.14 -1.94
C ARG A 56 28.57 1.61 -0.94
N ALA A 57 29.85 1.88 -1.16
CA ALA A 57 30.92 1.39 -0.29
C ALA A 57 30.77 1.93 1.14
N THR A 58 30.47 3.23 1.26
CA THR A 58 30.23 3.92 2.53
C THR A 58 29.05 3.34 3.29
N LEU A 59 27.93 3.07 2.61
CA LEU A 59 26.74 2.47 3.21
C LEU A 59 26.99 1.05 3.72
N LEU A 60 27.69 0.22 2.95
CA LEU A 60 27.98 -1.18 3.32
C LEU A 60 29.03 -1.28 4.45
N ALA A 61 29.86 -0.26 4.63
CA ALA A 61 30.81 -0.18 5.74
C ALA A 61 30.19 0.40 7.03
N THR A 62 28.93 0.85 6.98
CA THR A 62 28.28 1.50 8.12
C THR A 62 27.58 0.47 9.01
N PRO A 63 28.00 0.32 10.28
CA PRO A 63 27.34 -0.60 11.19
C PRO A 63 25.93 -0.12 11.56
N MET A 64 24.98 -1.06 11.64
CA MET A 64 23.55 -0.80 11.91
C MET A 64 23.07 -1.33 13.26
N THR A 65 23.97 -1.64 14.19
CA THR A 65 23.65 -2.25 15.50
C THR A 65 22.55 -1.49 16.27
N PRO A 66 21.55 -2.18 16.88
CA PRO A 66 21.43 -3.63 17.05
C PRO A 66 20.90 -4.40 15.83
N GLU A 67 20.43 -3.71 14.79
CA GLU A 67 20.01 -4.35 13.55
C GLU A 67 21.19 -4.93 12.75
N ASP A 68 20.90 -5.89 11.87
CA ASP A 68 21.88 -6.41 10.93
C ASP A 68 22.36 -5.30 9.97
N ASP A 69 23.63 -5.36 9.58
CA ASP A 69 24.23 -4.42 8.65
C ASP A 69 23.57 -4.47 7.27
N LEU A 70 23.59 -3.34 6.55
CA LEU A 70 23.13 -3.28 5.17
C LEU A 70 24.01 -4.16 4.29
N THR A 71 23.35 -4.97 3.45
CA THR A 71 24.02 -5.86 2.51
C THR A 71 23.96 -5.35 1.08
N ALA A 72 24.89 -5.81 0.24
CA ALA A 72 24.89 -5.49 -1.18
C ALA A 72 23.61 -5.97 -1.88
N SER A 73 23.09 -7.14 -1.49
CA SER A 73 21.83 -7.68 -2.01
C SER A 73 20.64 -6.78 -1.67
N GLU A 74 20.56 -6.25 -0.46
CA GLU A 74 19.46 -5.37 -0.07
C GLU A 74 19.45 -4.06 -0.86
N LEU A 75 20.61 -3.50 -1.22
CA LEU A 75 20.68 -2.32 -2.08
C LEU A 75 20.22 -2.64 -3.52
N THR A 76 20.58 -3.81 -4.05
CA THR A 76 20.12 -4.26 -5.37
C THR A 76 18.63 -4.58 -5.38
N ASP A 77 18.13 -5.25 -4.35
CA ASP A 77 16.72 -5.60 -4.22
C ASP A 77 15.86 -4.36 -3.98
N PHE A 78 16.37 -3.38 -3.21
CA PHE A 78 15.73 -2.08 -3.06
C PHE A 78 15.50 -1.40 -4.40
N GLU A 79 16.55 -1.29 -5.22
CA GLU A 79 16.45 -0.70 -6.55
C GLU A 79 15.41 -1.43 -7.42
N ARG A 80 15.50 -2.75 -7.51
CA ARG A 80 14.56 -3.57 -8.29
C ARG A 80 13.11 -3.38 -7.83
N THR A 81 12.90 -3.29 -6.52
CA THR A 81 11.57 -3.11 -5.94
C THR A 81 11.03 -1.71 -6.21
N VAL A 82 11.88 -0.67 -6.24
CA VAL A 82 11.48 0.69 -6.63
C VAL A 82 11.03 0.75 -8.10
N ILE A 83 11.75 0.10 -9.01
CA ILE A 83 11.35 0.00 -10.43
C ILE A 83 10.01 -0.71 -10.52
N ARG A 84 9.90 -1.88 -9.88
CA ARG A 84 8.68 -2.68 -9.89
C ARG A 84 7.47 -1.94 -9.29
N LEU A 85 7.66 -1.18 -8.21
CA LEU A 85 6.60 -0.36 -7.62
C LEU A 85 6.11 0.69 -8.61
N ALA A 86 7.00 1.31 -9.38
CA ALA A 86 6.63 2.26 -10.41
C ALA A 86 5.83 1.58 -11.53
N ASP A 87 6.28 0.42 -12.04
CA ASP A 87 5.55 -0.29 -13.10
C ASP A 87 4.13 -0.68 -12.64
N ILE A 88 3.97 -1.10 -11.37
CA ILE A 88 2.68 -1.42 -10.78
C ILE A 88 1.80 -0.17 -10.66
N GLN A 89 2.38 0.97 -10.28
CA GLN A 89 1.68 2.25 -10.16
C GLN A 89 1.25 2.79 -11.53
N ASP A 90 2.12 2.75 -12.55
CA ASP A 90 1.82 3.15 -13.92
C ASP A 90 0.70 2.28 -14.52
N GLU A 91 0.70 0.96 -14.25
CA GLU A 91 -0.39 0.07 -14.62
C GLU A 91 -1.69 0.41 -13.88
N GLN A 92 -1.61 0.78 -12.60
CA GLN A 92 -2.77 1.20 -11.83
C GLN A 92 -3.34 2.53 -12.36
N GLU A 93 -2.49 3.47 -12.73
CA GLU A 93 -2.90 4.73 -13.35
C GLU A 93 -3.54 4.51 -14.71
N ARG A 94 -2.96 3.67 -15.58
CA ARG A 94 -3.56 3.28 -16.87
C ARG A 94 -4.94 2.64 -16.70
N ARG A 95 -5.15 1.84 -15.64
CA ARG A 95 -6.48 1.31 -15.29
C ARG A 95 -7.42 2.40 -14.79
N GLN A 96 -6.90 3.37 -14.05
CA GLN A 96 -7.66 4.49 -13.49
C GLN A 96 -7.96 5.60 -14.51
N GLU A 97 -7.19 5.72 -15.60
CA GLU A 97 -7.37 6.69 -16.69
C GLU A 97 -8.71 6.55 -17.41
N ALA A 98 -9.39 5.40 -17.28
CA ALA A 98 -10.78 5.25 -17.69
C ALA A 98 -11.74 6.23 -16.94
N THR A 99 -11.32 6.73 -15.76
CA THR A 99 -11.98 7.78 -14.98
C THR A 99 -11.57 9.20 -15.41
N ALA A 100 -10.42 9.37 -16.06
CA ALA A 100 -9.92 10.66 -16.53
C ALA A 100 -10.69 11.18 -17.75
N ASN A 101 -11.28 10.27 -18.53
CA ASN A 101 -12.13 10.58 -19.69
C ASN A 101 -13.58 10.91 -19.32
N LEU A 102 -13.91 11.01 -18.04
CA LEU A 102 -15.25 11.39 -17.61
C LEU A 102 -15.54 12.87 -17.91
N THR A 103 -16.69 13.10 -18.55
CA THR A 103 -17.28 14.44 -18.69
C THR A 103 -17.47 15.10 -17.31
N PRO A 104 -17.55 16.44 -17.22
CA PRO A 104 -17.79 17.13 -15.95
C PRO A 104 -19.04 16.61 -15.21
N THR A 105 -20.11 16.28 -15.93
CA THR A 105 -21.33 15.68 -15.37
C THR A 105 -21.08 14.30 -14.80
N GLN A 106 -20.38 13.43 -15.54
CA GLN A 106 -20.03 12.10 -15.04
C GLN A 106 -19.09 12.15 -13.83
N ARG A 107 -18.15 13.10 -13.77
CA ARG A 107 -17.32 13.30 -12.57
C ARG A 107 -18.15 13.69 -11.35
N LYS A 108 -19.16 14.54 -11.51
CA LYS A 108 -20.11 14.88 -10.44
C LYS A 108 -20.91 13.65 -10.00
N ASN A 109 -21.44 12.89 -10.94
CA ASN A 109 -22.20 11.67 -10.65
C ASN A 109 -21.35 10.62 -9.93
N TYR A 110 -20.11 10.42 -10.36
CA TYR A 110 -19.16 9.53 -9.71
C TYR A 110 -18.86 9.94 -8.28
N ALA A 111 -18.58 11.23 -8.03
CA ALA A 111 -18.33 11.75 -6.69
C ALA A 111 -19.57 11.58 -5.78
N ALA A 112 -20.77 11.87 -6.29
CA ALA A 112 -22.02 11.68 -5.56
C ALA A 112 -22.30 10.21 -5.26
N ALA A 113 -22.04 9.30 -6.21
CA ALA A 113 -22.20 7.86 -6.01
C ALA A 113 -21.23 7.32 -4.96
N ARG A 114 -19.97 7.75 -4.96
CA ARG A 114 -18.99 7.39 -3.92
C ARG A 114 -19.34 7.97 -2.55
N ALA A 115 -19.98 9.13 -2.48
CA ALA A 115 -20.52 9.65 -1.22
C ALA A 115 -21.68 8.78 -0.71
N ALA A 116 -22.62 8.44 -1.60
CA ALA A 116 -23.75 7.56 -1.29
C ALA A 116 -23.28 6.16 -0.85
N GLN A 117 -22.24 5.62 -1.48
CA GLN A 117 -21.60 4.35 -1.10
C GLN A 117 -21.16 4.36 0.37
N LYS A 118 -20.51 5.44 0.83
CA LYS A 118 -20.05 5.56 2.22
C LYS A 118 -21.22 5.51 3.19
N THR A 119 -22.30 6.26 2.90
CA THR A 119 -23.51 6.27 3.71
C THR A 119 -24.17 4.89 3.78
N ALA A 120 -24.28 4.18 2.65
CA ALA A 120 -24.82 2.83 2.62
C ALA A 120 -23.95 1.84 3.43
N ILE A 121 -22.62 1.95 3.30
CA ILE A 121 -21.66 1.11 4.05
C ILE A 121 -21.69 1.41 5.56
N GLU A 122 -21.84 2.67 5.96
CA GLU A 122 -21.98 3.04 7.38
C GLU A 122 -23.23 2.44 8.01
N ALA A 123 -24.36 2.45 7.29
CA ALA A 123 -25.58 1.80 7.73
C ALA A 123 -25.37 0.28 7.93
N ILE A 124 -24.72 -0.40 6.97
CA ILE A 124 -24.40 -1.82 7.09
C ILE A 124 -23.46 -2.09 8.27
N ARG A 125 -22.38 -1.31 8.40
CA ARG A 125 -21.42 -1.44 9.51
C ARG A 125 -22.07 -1.22 10.87
N HIS A 126 -23.05 -0.33 10.97
CA HIS A 126 -23.79 -0.10 12.20
C HIS A 126 -24.73 -1.29 12.51
N ALA A 127 -25.45 -1.77 11.51
CA ALA A 127 -26.34 -2.94 11.64
C ALA A 127 -25.59 -4.20 12.06
N TYR A 128 -24.35 -4.37 11.56
CA TYR A 128 -23.48 -5.53 11.76
C TYR A 128 -22.21 -5.17 12.55
N ARG A 129 -22.31 -4.28 13.53
CA ARG A 129 -21.15 -3.75 14.27
C ARG A 129 -20.28 -4.81 14.95
N ASP A 130 -20.90 -5.93 15.33
CA ASP A 130 -20.28 -7.06 16.03
C ASP A 130 -19.78 -8.16 15.06
N ASP A 131 -20.13 -8.08 13.77
CA ASP A 131 -19.67 -9.01 12.75
C ASP A 131 -18.36 -8.52 12.11
N LYS A 132 -17.25 -9.14 12.50
CA LYS A 132 -15.92 -8.80 11.98
C LYS A 132 -15.79 -9.06 10.48
N ALA A 133 -16.44 -10.09 9.94
CA ALA A 133 -16.34 -10.45 8.54
C ALA A 133 -17.06 -9.41 7.67
N VAL A 134 -18.29 -9.01 8.04
CA VAL A 134 -19.04 -7.96 7.35
C VAL A 134 -18.28 -6.63 7.40
N ARG A 135 -17.68 -6.28 8.54
CA ARG A 135 -16.87 -5.06 8.65
C ARG A 135 -15.62 -5.08 7.79
N ALA A 136 -14.93 -6.22 7.72
CA ALA A 136 -13.77 -6.39 6.83
C ALA A 136 -14.21 -6.27 5.36
N TRP A 137 -15.30 -6.92 4.97
CA TRP A 137 -15.88 -6.81 3.63
C TRP A 137 -16.27 -5.37 3.27
N CYS A 138 -16.98 -4.65 4.14
CA CYS A 138 -17.29 -3.23 3.96
C CYS A 138 -16.03 -2.37 3.80
N THR A 139 -14.94 -2.74 4.49
CA THR A 139 -13.66 -2.06 4.35
C THR A 139 -13.05 -2.31 2.99
N GLN A 140 -13.13 -3.54 2.48
CA GLN A 140 -12.66 -3.91 1.14
C GLN A 140 -13.37 -3.15 0.02
N LEU A 141 -14.70 -2.97 0.09
CA LEU A 141 -15.45 -2.19 -0.91
C LEU A 141 -14.94 -0.73 -0.99
N LEU A 142 -14.62 -0.12 0.15
CA LEU A 142 -14.05 1.24 0.20
C LEU A 142 -12.60 1.34 -0.30
N LEU A 143 -11.95 0.22 -0.64
CA LEU A 143 -10.60 0.23 -1.21
C LEU A 143 -10.63 0.39 -2.74
N GLY A 144 -11.75 0.06 -3.39
CA GLY A 144 -11.91 0.17 -4.84
C GLY A 144 -11.78 1.61 -5.32
N VAL A 145 -11.19 1.79 -6.50
CA VAL A 145 -10.97 3.09 -7.14
C VAL A 145 -11.36 3.00 -8.61
N GLY A 146 -12.21 3.92 -9.05
CA GLY A 146 -12.65 4.01 -10.45
C GLY A 146 -14.11 3.62 -10.63
N VAL A 147 -14.60 3.77 -11.87
CA VAL A 147 -16.00 3.54 -12.22
C VAL A 147 -16.34 2.06 -12.25
N ALA A 148 -15.45 1.20 -12.76
CA ALA A 148 -15.63 -0.25 -12.74
C ALA A 148 -15.87 -0.80 -11.33
N ASP A 149 -14.99 -0.44 -10.38
CA ASP A 149 -15.15 -0.80 -8.97
C ASP A 149 -16.46 -0.28 -8.39
N LEU A 150 -16.90 0.93 -8.77
CA LEU A 150 -18.17 1.47 -8.30
C LEU A 150 -19.36 0.63 -8.80
N HIS A 151 -19.38 0.21 -10.07
CA HIS A 151 -20.43 -0.68 -10.58
C HIS A 151 -20.41 -2.03 -9.86
N ASP A 152 -19.24 -2.58 -9.60
CA ASP A 152 -19.11 -3.84 -8.86
C ASP A 152 -19.58 -3.71 -7.40
N ASP A 153 -19.19 -2.62 -6.74
CA ASP A 153 -19.65 -2.26 -5.39
C ASP A 153 -21.18 -2.10 -5.35
N VAL A 154 -21.78 -1.46 -6.35
CA VAL A 154 -23.25 -1.35 -6.50
C VAL A 154 -23.90 -2.73 -6.54
N ARG A 155 -23.40 -3.64 -7.38
CA ARG A 155 -23.95 -5.01 -7.47
C ARG A 155 -23.83 -5.75 -6.13
N LYS A 156 -22.66 -5.71 -5.50
CA LYS A 156 -22.39 -6.36 -4.22
C LYS A 156 -23.24 -5.81 -3.09
N LEU A 157 -23.36 -4.49 -3.00
CA LEU A 157 -24.18 -3.82 -1.97
C LEU A 157 -25.66 -4.09 -2.17
N SER A 158 -26.17 -4.03 -3.41
CA SER A 158 -27.56 -4.36 -3.72
C SER A 158 -27.91 -5.82 -3.41
N ALA A 159 -27.04 -6.76 -3.76
CA ALA A 159 -27.21 -8.16 -3.42
C ALA A 159 -27.23 -8.38 -1.90
N PHE A 160 -26.24 -7.83 -1.18
CA PHE A 160 -26.16 -7.93 0.28
C PHE A 160 -27.39 -7.31 0.96
N TRP A 161 -27.84 -6.14 0.49
CA TRP A 161 -29.01 -5.48 1.05
C TRP A 161 -30.27 -6.30 0.87
N SER A 162 -30.43 -6.93 -0.31
CA SER A 162 -31.57 -7.77 -0.63
C SER A 162 -31.58 -9.05 0.22
N GLU A 163 -30.43 -9.73 0.34
CA GLU A 163 -30.28 -10.93 1.18
C GLU A 163 -30.56 -10.63 2.66
N ARG A 164 -30.22 -9.42 3.11
CA ARG A 164 -30.31 -8.98 4.51
C ARG A 164 -31.43 -7.97 4.77
N ALA A 165 -32.46 -7.94 3.92
CA ALA A 165 -33.49 -6.91 3.92
C ALA A 165 -34.20 -6.76 5.28
N ALA A 166 -34.53 -7.87 5.95
CA ALA A 166 -35.21 -7.85 7.24
C ALA A 166 -34.40 -7.10 8.33
N THR A 167 -33.09 -7.36 8.41
CA THR A 167 -32.21 -6.70 9.37
C THR A 167 -31.97 -5.24 9.02
N LEU A 168 -31.89 -4.94 7.72
CA LEU A 168 -31.56 -3.63 7.18
C LEU A 168 -32.77 -2.69 7.00
N ALA A 169 -34.00 -3.18 7.12
CA ALA A 169 -35.24 -2.44 6.85
C ALA A 169 -35.35 -1.11 7.64
N ARG A 170 -34.81 -1.07 8.87
CA ARG A 170 -34.80 0.11 9.74
C ARG A 170 -33.78 1.19 9.34
N PHE A 171 -32.86 0.90 8.43
CA PHE A 171 -31.79 1.80 8.00
C PHE A 171 -32.15 2.49 6.69
N THR A 172 -33.24 3.27 6.71
CA THR A 172 -33.82 3.93 5.53
C THR A 172 -32.83 4.83 4.82
N ALA A 173 -32.04 5.62 5.55
CA ALA A 173 -31.01 6.49 4.97
C ALA A 173 -29.96 5.71 4.16
N GLY A 174 -29.55 4.53 4.64
CA GLY A 174 -28.61 3.70 3.90
C GLY A 174 -29.25 3.06 2.66
N LYS A 175 -30.53 2.68 2.71
CA LYS A 175 -31.26 2.17 1.53
C LYS A 175 -31.45 3.27 0.48
N THR A 176 -31.84 4.47 0.89
CA THR A 176 -31.93 5.64 0.01
C THR A 176 -30.58 5.94 -0.64
N ALA A 177 -29.49 5.87 0.11
CA ALA A 177 -28.15 6.04 -0.44
C ALA A 177 -27.77 4.94 -1.43
N LEU A 178 -28.12 3.68 -1.17
CA LEU A 178 -27.93 2.59 -2.13
C LEU A 178 -28.72 2.83 -3.43
N ASP A 179 -29.98 3.26 -3.33
CA ASP A 179 -30.83 3.55 -4.49
C ASP A 179 -30.28 4.72 -5.31
N GLN A 180 -29.86 5.80 -4.64
CA GLN A 180 -29.15 6.92 -5.28
C GLN A 180 -27.87 6.45 -5.97
N MET A 181 -27.10 5.56 -5.34
CA MET A 181 -25.88 5.02 -5.92
C MET A 181 -26.15 4.21 -7.19
N VAL A 182 -27.21 3.39 -7.20
CA VAL A 182 -27.66 2.64 -8.39
C VAL A 182 -27.98 3.61 -9.53
N THR A 183 -28.87 4.59 -9.31
CA THR A 183 -29.25 5.58 -10.33
C THR A 183 -28.06 6.39 -10.85
N LEU A 184 -27.15 6.81 -9.96
CA LEU A 184 -25.97 7.58 -10.38
C LEU A 184 -24.99 6.73 -11.19
N ALA A 185 -24.88 5.44 -10.90
CA ALA A 185 -24.01 4.52 -11.62
C ALA A 185 -24.53 4.26 -13.06
N GLU A 186 -25.85 4.25 -13.30
CA GLU A 186 -26.43 4.11 -14.65
C GLU A 186 -26.00 5.24 -15.62
N HIS A 187 -25.61 6.40 -15.07
CA HIS A 187 -25.11 7.53 -15.86
C HIS A 187 -23.59 7.54 -16.06
N LEU A 188 -22.89 6.54 -15.53
CA LEU A 188 -21.46 6.36 -15.74
C LEU A 188 -21.21 5.35 -16.87
N PRO A 189 -20.13 5.49 -17.63
CA PRO A 189 -19.82 4.51 -18.66
C PRO A 189 -19.60 3.15 -18.00
N GLU A 190 -20.30 2.13 -18.48
CA GLU A 190 -20.07 0.75 -18.08
C GLU A 190 -18.73 0.31 -18.65
N LEU A 191 -17.69 0.56 -17.86
CA LEU A 191 -16.36 0.09 -18.15
C LEU A 191 -16.32 -1.37 -17.75
N ALA A 192 -15.82 -2.22 -18.66
CA ALA A 192 -15.52 -3.59 -18.32
C ALA A 192 -14.68 -3.55 -17.04
N SER A 193 -15.23 -4.09 -15.95
CA SER A 193 -14.42 -4.32 -14.78
C SER A 193 -13.37 -5.33 -15.22
N PRO A 194 -12.07 -4.96 -15.28
CA PRO A 194 -11.08 -6.01 -15.24
C PRO A 194 -11.39 -6.83 -13.98
N ASP A 195 -11.18 -8.14 -14.08
CA ASP A 195 -11.46 -9.11 -13.03
C ASP A 195 -11.23 -8.50 -11.64
N ALA A 196 -12.30 -8.32 -10.85
CA ALA A 196 -12.24 -7.60 -9.57
C ALA A 196 -11.25 -8.25 -8.59
N GLU A 197 -10.98 -9.55 -8.75
CA GLU A 197 -9.92 -10.24 -8.02
C GLU A 197 -8.53 -9.88 -8.54
N ALA A 198 -8.37 -9.62 -9.84
CA ALA A 198 -7.13 -9.09 -10.41
C ALA A 198 -6.82 -7.68 -9.89
N ASP A 199 -7.81 -6.80 -9.74
CA ASP A 199 -7.60 -5.44 -9.22
C ASP A 199 -7.28 -5.41 -7.72
N LYS A 200 -7.96 -6.24 -6.91
CA LYS A 200 -7.59 -6.45 -5.51
C LYS A 200 -6.18 -7.02 -5.39
N ARG A 201 -5.83 -7.99 -6.25
CA ARG A 201 -4.48 -8.58 -6.29
C ARG A 201 -3.44 -7.54 -6.67
N HIS A 202 -3.74 -6.67 -7.63
CA HIS A 202 -2.85 -5.60 -8.08
C HIS A 202 -2.64 -4.54 -7.00
N THR A 203 -3.70 -4.08 -6.35
CA THR A 203 -3.64 -3.15 -5.22
C THR A 203 -2.85 -3.73 -4.04
N ARG A 204 -3.05 -5.02 -3.74
CA ARG A 204 -2.29 -5.73 -2.71
C ARG A 204 -0.81 -5.79 -3.07
N LEU A 205 -0.49 -6.11 -4.32
CA LEU A 205 0.87 -6.16 -4.84
C LEU A 205 1.56 -4.79 -4.75
N ARG A 206 0.86 -3.71 -5.10
CA ARG A 206 1.38 -2.34 -4.95
C ARG A 206 1.71 -2.02 -3.50
N ASN A 207 0.78 -2.28 -2.58
CA ASN A 207 0.97 -1.96 -1.16
C ASN A 207 2.10 -2.82 -0.54
N ALA A 208 2.25 -4.07 -0.99
CA ALA A 208 3.35 -4.94 -0.60
C ALA A 208 4.69 -4.41 -1.10
N ALA A 209 4.79 -4.03 -2.37
CA ALA A 209 5.98 -3.40 -2.95
C ALA A 209 6.33 -2.09 -2.21
N TRP A 210 5.35 -1.23 -1.95
CA TRP A 210 5.53 0.00 -1.18
C TRP A 210 6.07 -0.30 0.24
N THR A 211 5.52 -1.31 0.92
CA THR A 211 5.96 -1.70 2.26
C THR A 211 7.43 -2.12 2.29
N LEU A 212 7.86 -2.90 1.29
CA LEU A 212 9.26 -3.33 1.16
C LEU A 212 10.19 -2.15 0.87
N VAL A 213 9.80 -1.27 -0.07
CA VAL A 213 10.54 -0.04 -0.36
C VAL A 213 10.67 0.80 0.92
N ASP A 214 9.61 0.97 1.70
CA ASP A 214 9.65 1.78 2.92
C ASP A 214 10.54 1.21 4.02
N ARG A 215 10.46 -0.11 4.26
CA ARG A 215 11.32 -0.79 5.25
C ARG A 215 12.80 -0.61 4.88
N THR A 216 13.18 -0.92 3.64
CA THR A 216 14.58 -0.85 3.22
C THR A 216 15.07 0.59 3.08
N ALA A 217 14.24 1.51 2.58
CA ALA A 217 14.59 2.93 2.51
C ALA A 217 14.85 3.53 3.89
N GLY A 218 14.12 3.10 4.93
CA GLY A 218 14.38 3.49 6.31
C GLY A 218 15.81 3.17 6.75
N ARG A 219 16.28 1.94 6.47
CA ARG A 219 17.64 1.51 6.80
C ARG A 219 18.70 2.25 5.98
N ILE A 220 18.50 2.41 4.67
CA ILE A 220 19.41 3.17 3.80
C ILE A 220 19.55 4.63 4.27
N CYS A 221 18.43 5.27 4.62
CA CYS A 221 18.43 6.63 5.15
C CYS A 221 19.20 6.74 6.47
N THR A 222 19.00 5.80 7.40
CA THR A 222 19.72 5.77 8.68
C THR A 222 21.22 5.63 8.46
N ALA A 223 21.64 4.62 7.69
CA ALA A 223 23.06 4.39 7.37
C ALA A 223 23.69 5.61 6.68
N GLY A 224 23.08 6.12 5.61
CA GLY A 224 23.62 7.26 4.86
C GLY A 224 23.72 8.52 5.70
N ARG A 225 22.72 8.80 6.55
CA ARG A 225 22.77 9.97 7.45
C ARG A 225 23.89 9.90 8.48
N PHE A 226 24.18 8.70 8.98
CA PHE A 226 25.23 8.49 9.96
C PHE A 226 26.62 8.51 9.31
N ALA A 227 26.77 7.82 8.18
CA ALA A 227 28.04 7.68 7.48
C ALA A 227 28.53 9.02 6.93
N LEU A 228 27.62 9.84 6.41
CA LEU A 228 27.91 11.15 5.79
C LEU A 228 27.65 12.31 6.76
N ARG A 229 27.68 12.08 8.07
CA ARG A 229 27.37 13.12 9.08
C ARG A 229 28.26 14.37 9.00
N GLY A 230 29.49 14.21 8.49
CA GLY A 230 30.45 15.29 8.28
C GLY A 230 30.21 16.13 7.03
N ASP A 231 29.40 15.65 6.07
CA ASP A 231 29.03 16.37 4.86
C ASP A 231 27.54 16.70 4.88
N ARG A 232 27.23 17.97 5.12
CA ARG A 232 25.83 18.41 5.29
C ARG A 232 25.01 18.21 4.02
N ASP A 233 25.60 18.38 2.84
CA ASP A 233 24.87 18.36 1.58
C ASP A 233 24.64 16.94 1.10
N GLU A 234 25.64 16.07 1.24
CA GLU A 234 25.48 14.64 0.97
C GLU A 234 24.49 14.00 1.97
N ARG A 235 24.54 14.38 3.25
CA ARG A 235 23.58 13.90 4.26
C ARG A 235 22.12 14.21 3.92
N LYS A 236 21.83 15.35 3.29
CA LYS A 236 20.44 15.73 2.91
C LYS A 236 19.85 14.78 1.89
N ARG A 237 20.66 14.15 1.03
CA ARG A 237 20.19 13.17 0.02
C ARG A 237 19.54 11.94 0.65
N PHE A 238 19.89 11.63 1.90
CA PHE A 238 19.36 10.52 2.70
C PHE A 238 18.22 10.94 3.64
N ARG A 239 17.64 12.13 3.46
CA ARG A 239 16.45 12.54 4.22
C ARG A 239 15.22 11.84 3.67
N ARG A 240 14.42 11.22 4.55
CA ARG A 240 13.08 10.72 4.21
C ARG A 240 12.18 11.87 3.76
N VAL A 241 11.25 11.58 2.86
CA VAL A 241 10.09 12.46 2.64
C VAL A 241 9.37 12.56 3.98
N GLU A 242 9.37 13.76 4.57
CA GLU A 242 8.56 13.98 5.76
C GLU A 242 7.09 13.82 5.35
N GLU A 243 6.38 12.92 6.02
CA GLU A 243 4.93 13.00 6.10
C GLU A 243 4.62 14.46 6.43
N LYS A 244 3.83 15.15 5.61
CA LYS A 244 3.17 16.37 6.04
C LYS A 244 2.20 15.98 7.16
N ARG A 245 2.70 15.61 8.34
CA ARG A 245 1.94 15.65 9.58
C ARG A 245 1.54 17.11 9.72
N SER A 246 0.25 17.35 9.46
CA SER A 246 -0.50 18.55 9.79
C SER A 246 0.25 19.46 10.77
N LYS A 247 1.00 20.43 10.21
CA LYS A 247 1.31 21.67 10.93
C LYS A 247 0.13 22.65 10.87
N ARG A 248 -1.08 22.15 10.57
CA ARG A 248 -2.34 22.91 10.60
C ARG A 248 -3.08 22.81 11.94
N ALA A 249 -2.61 21.98 12.89
CA ALA A 249 -3.24 21.86 14.22
C ALA A 249 -2.54 22.66 15.34
N LYS A 250 -1.71 23.65 15.02
CA LYS A 250 -1.11 24.58 16.01
C LYS A 250 -1.18 26.05 15.58
N LYS A 251 -2.15 26.38 14.73
CA LYS A 251 -2.43 27.77 14.34
C LYS A 251 -3.93 27.97 14.18
N GLU A 252 -4.67 27.53 15.20
CA GLU A 252 -6.01 27.99 15.56
C GLU A 252 -6.04 28.06 17.09
#